data_AF-A0A7J9CR24-F1
#
_entry.id   AF-A0A7J9CR24-F1
#
_cell.length_a   1.000
_cell.length_b   1.000
_cell.length_c   1.000
_cell.angle_alpha   90.00
_cell.angle_beta   90.00
_cell.angle_gamma   90.00
#
_symmetry.space_group_name_H-M   'P 1'
#
loop_
_entity.id
_entity.type
_entity.pdbx_description
1 polymer ?
#
loop_
_entity_poly.entity_id
_entity_poly.type
_entity_poly.pdbx_seq_one_letter_code
_entity_poly.pdbx_strand_id
1 'polypeptide(L)'
;MMQSQDFTPSWPLVNSTIDQLEPYGFNMGVHFDAASSFHTSVDSFFSNEFFPFSPYDFDDDLLRVTVPWEDISAPLAGLDSMLTDGVEESFPLSSQRQDVWSPCPSIRSSEASTDTMQSPLTMPILGEEAMEIDNQLPLFHLLKAHGDATEKNQTDLAEVILRCVSEKGNPVGEPLERIAFNLSLDIQNQNNYYLMQESSKNFEVAFRTFYQIFPYGRFAHFAANSAILEAIPNDAEQLHIVDFDLGVGIQWPSLIEAIAGHWQHKTLRLTSIKWGDDHSPWRFQHTRRLLCDHARSFGLNFKVEEMGIHDLVNEFMAMKKQGVGTKEWLAFNCMVGLPHMGKNKSRKLVNEFLGIAKQLLTSCGDNTRTTERGIITLGEGDACEKLKDGTGSSFGAYFNAQLMHYQAIMESMESNMAKHLVQARLGMECLFVGPNICAQAWFQKWKEMNETCYFQAGTTLEGLKVSRGRVMEAKEMVKERENSYEVSIGGDSGNELTLDWRGITLVKVSSWRN
;
A
#
# COMPACT_ATOMS: atom_id res chain seq x y z
N MET A 1 -14.57 29.91 15.43
CA MET A 1 -14.22 30.11 14.01
C MET A 1 -12.72 29.87 13.91
N MET A 2 -12.34 28.69 13.41
CA MET A 2 -10.94 28.27 13.28
C MET A 2 -10.45 28.67 11.88
N GLN A 3 -9.31 29.36 11.83
CA GLN A 3 -8.56 29.59 10.60
C GLN A 3 -7.67 28.38 10.34
N SER A 4 -7.78 27.81 9.14
CA SER A 4 -6.93 26.77 8.59
C SER A 4 -5.57 27.37 8.23
N GLN A 5 -4.48 26.82 8.76
CA GLN A 5 -3.13 26.98 8.21
C GLN A 5 -2.59 25.60 7.82
N ASP A 6 -1.85 25.61 6.72
CA ASP A 6 -1.55 24.49 5.83
C ASP A 6 -0.76 23.34 6.48
N PHE A 7 -1.26 22.10 6.34
CA PHE A 7 -0.54 20.87 6.65
C PHE A 7 0.30 20.42 5.44
N THR A 8 1.56 20.84 5.38
CA THR A 8 2.58 20.13 4.59
C THR A 8 3.57 19.45 5.55
N PRO A 9 3.69 18.11 5.56
CA PRO A 9 4.58 17.43 6.49
C PRO A 9 6.05 17.69 6.13
N SER A 10 6.77 18.41 7.00
CA SER A 10 8.23 18.57 6.90
C SER A 10 8.92 17.46 7.69
N TRP A 11 9.33 16.39 6.99
CA TRP A 11 10.18 15.36 7.61
C TRP A 11 11.63 15.84 7.71
N PRO A 12 12.27 15.83 8.89
CA PRO A 12 13.70 16.13 8.99
C PRO A 12 14.50 14.95 8.41
N LEU A 13 15.12 15.17 7.26
CA LEU A 13 16.04 14.21 6.64
C LEU A 13 17.48 14.66 6.92
N VAL A 14 18.20 13.87 7.71
CA VAL A 14 19.63 14.05 7.95
C VAL A 14 20.40 13.40 6.81
N ASN A 15 21.24 14.19 6.12
CA ASN A 15 22.30 13.65 5.26
C ASN A 15 23.32 12.93 6.14
N SER A 16 23.28 11.61 6.19
CA SER A 16 24.37 10.79 6.73
C SER A 16 24.82 9.80 5.67
N THR A 17 26.05 10.00 5.17
CA THR A 17 26.86 8.98 4.50
C THR A 17 26.91 7.72 5.37
N ILE A 18 26.28 6.64 4.90
CA ILE A 18 26.41 5.31 5.49
C ILE A 18 26.88 4.39 4.37
N ASP A 19 28.20 4.31 4.23
CA ASP A 19 28.84 3.15 3.61
C ASP A 19 28.63 1.95 4.55
N GLN A 20 28.26 0.81 3.96
CA GLN A 20 28.01 -0.50 4.58
C GLN A 20 26.60 -0.73 5.15
N LEU A 21 25.64 -1.00 4.24
CA LEU A 21 24.40 -1.71 4.53
C LEU A 21 24.27 -2.90 3.57
N GLU A 22 24.26 -4.10 4.14
CA GLU A 22 23.75 -5.30 3.45
C GLU A 22 22.26 -5.13 3.10
N PRO A 23 21.73 -5.84 2.09
CA PRO A 23 20.42 -5.54 1.54
C PRO A 23 19.33 -5.68 2.58
N TYR A 24 18.46 -4.68 2.64
CA TYR A 24 17.24 -4.63 3.44
C TYR A 24 16.32 -5.81 3.09
N GLY A 25 16.56 -6.95 3.75
CA GLY A 25 15.78 -8.16 3.61
C GLY A 25 14.52 -8.09 4.48
N PHE A 26 13.36 -8.07 3.82
CA PHE A 26 12.22 -8.82 4.34
C PHE A 26 12.70 -10.25 4.59
N ASN A 27 12.50 -10.79 5.80
CA ASN A 27 12.81 -12.18 6.09
C ASN A 27 12.06 -13.07 5.08
N MET A 28 12.79 -13.53 4.08
CA MET A 28 12.37 -14.48 3.06
C MET A 28 13.38 -15.60 3.19
N GLY A 29 12.95 -16.73 3.73
CA GLY A 29 13.81 -17.86 4.02
C GLY A 29 14.38 -18.45 2.74
N VAL A 30 15.48 -17.88 2.24
CA VAL A 30 16.34 -18.46 1.23
C VAL A 30 17.77 -18.07 1.59
N HIS A 31 18.46 -18.97 2.28
CA HIS A 31 19.92 -18.91 2.46
C HIS A 31 20.56 -19.08 1.08
N PHE A 32 21.52 -18.23 0.67
CA PHE A 32 22.68 -18.69 -0.14
C PHE A 32 23.81 -17.65 -0.18
N ASP A 33 25.03 -18.15 0.05
CA ASP A 33 26.32 -17.51 -0.15
C ASP A 33 26.64 -17.34 -1.64
N ALA A 34 27.19 -16.19 -2.04
CA ALA A 34 28.36 -16.12 -2.93
C ALA A 34 28.75 -14.66 -3.20
N ALA A 35 29.99 -14.34 -2.83
CA ALA A 35 30.67 -13.09 -3.14
C ALA A 35 30.97 -12.96 -4.64
N SER A 36 30.80 -11.76 -5.21
CA SER A 36 31.76 -11.23 -6.17
C SER A 36 31.73 -9.71 -6.16
N SER A 37 32.90 -9.13 -5.87
CA SER A 37 33.16 -7.71 -5.77
C SER A 37 33.48 -7.11 -7.14
N PHE A 38 32.80 -6.04 -7.52
CA PHE A 38 33.35 -5.06 -8.46
C PHE A 38 33.09 -3.65 -7.94
N HIS A 39 34.18 -2.97 -7.55
CA HIS A 39 34.22 -1.57 -7.19
C HIS A 39 34.10 -0.69 -8.43
N THR A 40 33.27 0.35 -8.37
CA THR A 40 33.47 1.59 -9.12
C THR A 40 33.02 2.76 -8.25
N SER A 41 33.97 3.61 -7.88
CA SER A 41 33.75 4.86 -7.15
C SER A 41 33.31 5.95 -8.13
N VAL A 42 32.23 6.65 -7.82
CA VAL A 42 31.95 7.96 -8.43
C VAL A 42 31.61 8.92 -7.29
N ASP A 43 32.67 9.52 -6.76
CA ASP A 43 32.58 10.75 -5.98
C ASP A 43 32.55 11.95 -6.94
N SER A 44 31.91 13.02 -6.45
CA SER A 44 31.79 14.37 -7.02
C SER A 44 30.67 14.56 -8.04
N PHE A 45 29.62 15.30 -7.65
CA PHE A 45 29.26 16.58 -8.28
C PHE A 45 28.17 17.31 -7.47
N PHE A 46 28.62 18.41 -6.87
CA PHE A 46 27.91 19.64 -6.45
C PHE A 46 27.63 19.93 -4.98
N SER A 47 28.23 21.07 -4.61
CA SER A 47 28.34 21.77 -3.34
C SER A 47 27.17 22.71 -3.08
N ASN A 48 27.03 23.04 -1.79
CA ASN A 48 26.32 24.19 -1.23
C ASN A 48 26.54 25.51 -1.99
N GLU A 49 25.46 26.29 -2.11
CA GLU A 49 25.25 27.69 -1.63
C GLU A 49 23.92 28.18 -2.26
N PHE A 50 22.93 28.70 -1.52
CA PHE A 50 22.89 30.07 -0.99
C PHE A 50 21.84 30.25 0.14
N PHE A 51 22.27 30.97 1.19
CA PHE A 51 21.58 31.47 2.41
C PHE A 51 20.90 32.86 2.14
N PRO A 52 20.29 33.65 3.09
CA PRO A 52 20.45 33.68 4.56
C PRO A 52 19.23 34.03 5.46
N PHE A 53 19.45 33.98 6.78
CA PHE A 53 18.57 34.47 7.86
C PHE A 53 18.93 35.89 8.34
N SER A 54 17.90 36.61 8.86
CA SER A 54 17.85 37.60 9.98
C SER A 54 18.10 39.10 9.70
N PRO A 55 17.61 40.11 10.51
CA PRO A 55 16.75 40.15 11.73
C PRO A 55 15.55 41.18 11.75
N TYR A 56 14.68 41.07 12.79
CA TYR A 56 13.63 41.96 13.41
C TYR A 56 13.23 43.34 12.82
N ASP A 57 11.91 43.66 12.70
CA ASP A 57 11.10 44.52 13.62
C ASP A 57 9.61 44.71 13.14
N PHE A 58 8.71 45.10 14.06
CA PHE A 58 7.23 45.25 13.97
C PHE A 58 6.70 46.31 12.95
N ASP A 59 5.54 46.07 12.29
CA ASP A 59 4.21 46.67 12.55
C ASP A 59 3.16 46.43 11.41
N ASP A 60 1.90 46.71 11.77
CA ASP A 60 0.57 46.39 11.22
C ASP A 60 0.18 46.81 9.77
N ASP A 61 -0.97 46.26 9.33
CA ASP A 61 -1.89 46.64 8.24
C ASP A 61 -1.72 46.10 6.78
N LEU A 62 -2.65 45.20 6.43
CA LEU A 62 -3.41 45.06 5.19
C LEU A 62 -2.82 45.66 3.88
N LEU A 63 -2.59 44.80 2.87
CA LEU A 63 -3.34 44.83 1.59
C LEU A 63 -2.91 43.68 0.64
N ARG A 64 -3.93 43.20 -0.09
CA ARG A 64 -3.90 42.13 -1.10
C ARG A 64 -2.79 42.28 -2.13
N VAL A 65 -2.06 41.19 -2.37
CA VAL A 65 -1.44 40.91 -3.69
C VAL A 65 -1.66 39.44 -4.04
N THR A 66 -2.60 39.22 -4.96
CA THR A 66 -2.72 38.00 -5.77
C THR A 66 -1.51 37.87 -6.69
N VAL A 67 -0.90 36.69 -6.78
CA VAL A 67 0.07 36.34 -7.84
C VAL A 67 -0.30 34.96 -8.41
N PRO A 68 -0.20 34.76 -9.74
CA PRO A 68 -0.83 33.64 -10.45
C PRO A 68 -0.01 32.35 -10.40
N TRP A 69 -0.70 31.22 -10.56
CA TRP A 69 -0.15 29.95 -11.03
C TRP A 69 0.42 30.17 -12.44
N GLU A 70 1.74 30.07 -12.60
CA GLU A 70 2.43 29.54 -13.79
C GLU A 70 3.81 29.02 -13.34
N ASP A 71 4.16 27.82 -13.81
CA ASP A 71 5.49 27.19 -13.84
C ASP A 71 6.26 26.92 -12.53
N ILE A 72 6.07 25.71 -12.01
CA ILE A 72 7.17 24.92 -11.43
C ILE A 72 7.28 23.61 -12.22
N SER A 73 7.77 23.70 -13.45
CA SER A 73 8.49 22.60 -14.07
C SER A 73 9.92 22.64 -13.51
N ALA A 74 10.20 21.87 -12.46
CA ALA A 74 11.58 21.62 -12.05
C ALA A 74 12.28 20.81 -13.17
N PRO A 75 13.48 21.21 -13.64
CA PRO A 75 14.16 20.51 -14.72
C PRO A 75 14.65 19.14 -14.23
N LEU A 76 14.30 18.09 -14.97
CA LEU A 76 14.72 16.71 -14.78
C LEU A 76 16.18 16.49 -15.22
N ALA A 77 17.07 17.43 -14.90
CA ALA A 77 18.48 17.39 -15.27
C ALA A 77 19.24 16.51 -14.26
N GLY A 78 19.20 15.21 -14.49
CA GLY A 78 19.91 14.22 -13.69
C GLY A 78 19.78 12.79 -14.20
N LEU A 79 18.78 12.50 -15.04
CA LEU A 79 18.58 11.14 -15.58
C LEU A 79 19.25 10.87 -16.94
N ASP A 80 19.71 11.91 -17.66
CA ASP A 80 20.20 11.74 -19.03
C ASP A 80 21.69 11.36 -19.13
N SER A 81 22.47 11.39 -18.04
CA SER A 81 23.93 11.17 -18.11
C SER A 81 24.42 9.73 -17.89
N MET A 82 23.53 8.75 -17.71
CA MET A 82 23.92 7.35 -17.48
C MET A 82 23.59 6.39 -18.64
N LEU A 83 23.22 6.89 -19.83
CA LEU A 83 22.74 6.06 -20.95
C LEU A 83 23.65 5.98 -22.17
N THR A 84 24.92 6.38 -22.08
CA THR A 84 25.86 6.14 -23.19
C THR A 84 27.22 5.70 -22.70
N ASP A 85 27.41 4.39 -22.56
CA ASP A 85 28.66 3.75 -22.96
C ASP A 85 28.35 2.34 -23.49
N GLY A 86 28.73 2.11 -24.74
CA GLY A 86 28.22 1.04 -25.57
C GLY A 86 28.98 -0.28 -25.47
N VAL A 87 28.34 -1.34 -25.98
CA VAL A 87 29.05 -2.46 -26.62
C VAL A 87 28.24 -2.90 -27.84
N GLU A 88 28.86 -2.74 -29.00
CA GLU A 88 28.45 -3.25 -30.32
C GLU A 88 28.89 -4.72 -30.50
N GLU A 89 28.10 -5.46 -31.28
CA GLU A 89 28.41 -6.69 -32.05
C GLU A 89 28.75 -7.98 -31.26
N SER A 90 28.35 -9.21 -31.61
CA SER A 90 27.94 -9.83 -32.89
C SER A 90 27.21 -11.16 -32.61
N PHE A 91 26.18 -11.52 -33.40
CA PHE A 91 25.64 -12.88 -33.46
C PHE A 91 26.26 -13.64 -34.65
N PRO A 92 26.75 -14.90 -34.53
CA PRO A 92 27.06 -15.70 -35.68
C PRO A 92 25.83 -16.49 -36.14
N LEU A 93 25.38 -16.17 -37.35
CA LEU A 93 24.56 -17.00 -38.22
C LEU A 93 25.40 -18.20 -38.71
N SER A 94 24.95 -19.43 -38.50
CA SER A 94 25.52 -20.60 -39.19
C SER A 94 24.42 -21.42 -39.87
N SER A 95 24.32 -21.22 -41.18
CA SER A 95 23.71 -22.13 -42.13
C SER A 95 24.65 -23.29 -42.47
N GLN A 96 24.22 -24.55 -42.33
CA GLN A 96 24.75 -25.64 -43.16
C GLN A 96 23.64 -26.67 -43.46
N ARG A 97 23.43 -26.89 -44.76
CA ARG A 97 22.67 -28.00 -45.36
C ARG A 97 23.50 -29.28 -45.36
N GLN A 98 22.84 -30.43 -45.19
CA GLN A 98 23.02 -31.71 -45.91
C GLN A 98 22.02 -32.72 -45.30
N ASP A 99 20.92 -33.06 -45.98
CA ASP A 99 20.77 -34.11 -47.01
C ASP A 99 20.39 -35.50 -46.45
N VAL A 100 19.17 -35.92 -46.86
CA VAL A 100 18.73 -37.30 -47.17
C VAL A 100 18.49 -38.29 -46.01
N TRP A 101 17.23 -38.69 -45.79
CA TRP A 101 16.68 -40.06 -46.03
C TRP A 101 15.36 -40.28 -45.26
N SER A 102 14.24 -40.45 -45.97
CA SER A 102 12.96 -40.99 -45.45
C SER A 102 12.97 -42.52 -45.46
N PRO A 103 12.16 -43.20 -44.63
CA PRO A 103 11.04 -43.90 -45.23
C PRO A 103 9.77 -43.97 -44.36
N CYS A 104 8.61 -43.74 -45.00
CA CYS A 104 7.34 -44.31 -44.56
C CYS A 104 7.21 -45.77 -45.03
N PRO A 105 6.29 -46.54 -44.42
CA PRO A 105 5.42 -47.37 -45.25
C PRO A 105 3.94 -47.08 -44.95
N SER A 106 3.23 -46.78 -46.03
CA SER A 106 1.79 -46.73 -46.17
C SER A 106 1.15 -48.12 -46.08
N ILE A 107 -0.01 -48.24 -45.43
CA ILE A 107 -1.02 -49.26 -45.74
C ILE A 107 -2.33 -48.55 -46.08
N ARG A 108 -2.84 -48.93 -47.26
CA ARG A 108 -4.02 -48.48 -47.98
C ARG A 108 -5.25 -49.25 -47.48
N SER A 109 -6.38 -48.57 -47.29
CA SER A 109 -7.73 -49.16 -47.44
C SER A 109 -8.72 -48.09 -47.92
N SER A 110 -9.53 -48.52 -48.88
CA SER A 110 -10.42 -47.83 -49.83
C SER A 110 -11.72 -47.24 -49.25
N GLU A 111 -12.08 -46.04 -49.71
CA GLU A 111 -13.25 -45.67 -50.56
C GLU A 111 -14.65 -45.72 -49.92
N ALA A 112 -15.27 -44.54 -49.84
CA ALA A 112 -16.67 -44.32 -50.22
C ALA A 112 -16.88 -42.82 -50.49
N SER A 113 -17.05 -42.48 -51.77
CA SER A 113 -17.35 -41.14 -52.28
C SER A 113 -18.82 -40.77 -52.05
N THR A 114 -19.08 -39.53 -51.65
CA THR A 114 -20.25 -38.78 -52.14
C THR A 114 -19.82 -37.34 -52.39
N ASP A 115 -20.00 -36.91 -53.63
CA ASP A 115 -19.73 -35.58 -54.15
C ASP A 115 -20.50 -34.51 -53.37
N THR A 116 -19.82 -33.44 -52.96
CA THR A 116 -20.44 -32.13 -52.84
C THR A 116 -19.43 -31.08 -53.29
N MET A 117 -19.76 -30.41 -54.38
CA MET A 117 -19.00 -29.30 -54.96
C MET A 117 -18.77 -28.21 -53.91
N GLN A 118 -17.52 -27.95 -53.53
CA GLN A 118 -17.13 -26.72 -52.85
C GLN A 118 -15.96 -26.09 -53.60
N SER A 119 -16.21 -24.89 -54.13
CA SER A 119 -15.23 -23.97 -54.65
C SER A 119 -14.19 -23.63 -53.58
N PRO A 120 -12.88 -23.56 -53.88
CA PRO A 120 -11.92 -23.02 -52.92
C PRO A 120 -12.14 -21.51 -52.79
N LEU A 121 -12.65 -21.08 -51.63
CA LEU A 121 -12.64 -19.68 -51.23
C LEU A 121 -11.18 -19.30 -50.93
N THR A 122 -10.57 -18.55 -51.84
CA THR A 122 -9.31 -17.83 -51.58
C THR A 122 -9.56 -16.83 -50.47
N MET A 123 -8.93 -17.02 -49.31
CA MET A 123 -8.94 -16.04 -48.23
C MET A 123 -8.18 -14.78 -48.69
N PRO A 124 -8.75 -13.58 -48.59
CA PRO A 124 -7.99 -12.36 -48.82
C PRO A 124 -6.98 -12.20 -47.68
N ILE A 125 -5.71 -12.03 -48.03
CA ILE A 125 -4.68 -11.53 -47.11
C ILE A 125 -5.07 -10.09 -46.78
N LEU A 126 -5.64 -9.88 -45.60
CA LEU A 126 -5.80 -8.56 -44.99
C LEU A 126 -4.46 -8.16 -44.39
N GLY A 127 -4.02 -6.94 -44.72
CA GLY A 127 -2.74 -6.38 -44.30
C GLY A 127 -2.57 -6.33 -42.77
N GLU A 128 -1.32 -6.41 -42.35
CA GLU A 128 -0.84 -6.52 -40.97
C GLU A 128 -1.17 -5.33 -40.04
N GLU A 129 -2.02 -4.39 -40.45
CA GLU A 129 -2.34 -3.18 -39.67
C GLU A 129 -3.78 -3.13 -39.12
N ALA A 130 -4.52 -4.26 -39.13
CA ALA A 130 -5.90 -4.28 -38.65
C ALA A 130 -6.27 -5.56 -37.88
N MET A 131 -5.58 -5.86 -36.79
CA MET A 131 -6.06 -6.75 -35.72
C MET A 131 -5.19 -6.63 -34.46
N GLU A 132 -5.25 -5.50 -33.75
CA GLU A 132 -5.06 -5.58 -32.30
C GLU A 132 -6.25 -6.40 -31.77
N ILE A 133 -6.06 -7.71 -31.64
CA ILE A 133 -7.02 -8.56 -30.94
C ILE A 133 -7.07 -8.03 -29.52
N ASP A 134 -8.24 -7.54 -29.10
CA ASP A 134 -8.49 -7.15 -27.71
C ASP A 134 -8.18 -8.34 -26.79
N ASN A 135 -6.96 -8.34 -26.25
CA ASN A 135 -6.45 -9.38 -25.37
C ASN A 135 -7.01 -9.25 -23.95
N GLN A 136 -7.70 -8.16 -23.62
CA GLN A 136 -8.17 -7.86 -22.27
C GLN A 136 -9.37 -8.73 -21.89
N LEU A 137 -10.36 -8.85 -22.77
CA LEU A 137 -11.56 -9.65 -22.48
C LEU A 137 -11.26 -11.16 -22.31
N PRO A 138 -10.46 -11.81 -23.18
CA PRO A 138 -10.04 -13.19 -22.97
C PRO A 138 -9.22 -13.38 -21.69
N LEU A 139 -8.32 -12.43 -21.37
CA LEU A 139 -7.51 -12.49 -20.16
C LEU A 139 -8.37 -12.39 -18.90
N PHE A 140 -9.33 -11.48 -18.88
CA PHE A 140 -10.31 -11.36 -17.79
C PHE A 140 -11.07 -12.67 -17.57
N HIS A 141 -11.53 -13.32 -18.64
CA HIS A 141 -12.21 -14.61 -18.54
C HIS A 141 -11.32 -15.74 -18.00
N LEU A 142 -10.04 -15.78 -18.39
CA LEU A 142 -9.07 -16.74 -17.84
C LEU A 142 -8.83 -16.51 -16.35
N LEU A 143 -8.63 -15.26 -15.94
CA LEU A 143 -8.44 -14.90 -14.53
C LEU A 143 -9.67 -15.28 -13.69
N LYS A 144 -10.88 -15.01 -14.18
CA LYS A 144 -12.11 -15.42 -13.49
C LYS A 144 -12.23 -16.95 -13.41
N ALA A 145 -11.95 -17.66 -14.50
CA ALA A 145 -11.98 -19.12 -14.53
C ALA A 145 -10.96 -19.74 -13.57
N HIS A 146 -9.80 -19.10 -13.39
CA HIS A 146 -8.82 -19.50 -12.38
C HIS A 146 -9.42 -19.44 -10.97
N GLY A 147 -10.03 -18.31 -10.58
CA GLY A 147 -10.70 -18.16 -9.29
C GLY A 147 -11.77 -19.22 -9.05
N ASP A 148 -12.63 -19.48 -10.05
CA ASP A 148 -13.68 -20.51 -9.99
C ASP A 148 -13.10 -21.94 -9.86
N ALA A 149 -12.00 -22.24 -10.55
CA ALA A 149 -11.33 -23.55 -10.47
C ALA A 149 -10.67 -23.76 -9.10
N THR A 150 -10.03 -22.73 -8.55
CA THR A 150 -9.45 -22.76 -7.19
C THR A 150 -10.54 -23.00 -6.15
N GLU A 151 -11.69 -22.32 -6.25
CA GLU A 151 -12.83 -22.52 -5.34
C GLU A 151 -13.33 -23.97 -5.33
N LYS A 152 -13.43 -24.58 -6.52
CA LYS A 152 -13.87 -25.96 -6.69
C LYS A 152 -12.79 -26.99 -6.32
N ASN A 153 -11.63 -26.56 -5.82
CA ASN A 153 -10.46 -27.39 -5.54
C ASN A 153 -10.00 -28.20 -6.77
N GLN A 154 -10.16 -27.64 -7.97
CA GLN A 154 -9.70 -28.24 -9.23
C GLN A 154 -8.27 -27.78 -9.51
N THR A 155 -7.31 -28.30 -8.74
CA THR A 155 -5.90 -27.86 -8.74
C THR A 155 -5.27 -27.94 -10.13
N ASP A 156 -5.44 -29.08 -10.82
CA ASP A 156 -4.82 -29.30 -12.13
C ASP A 156 -5.36 -28.33 -13.18
N LEU A 157 -6.67 -28.04 -13.12
CA LEU A 157 -7.31 -27.07 -14.00
C LEU A 157 -6.83 -25.65 -13.67
N ALA A 158 -6.77 -25.28 -12.40
CA ALA A 158 -6.29 -23.97 -11.96
C ALA A 158 -4.85 -23.74 -12.42
N GLU A 159 -3.97 -24.74 -12.31
CA GLU A 159 -2.58 -24.66 -12.78
C GLU A 159 -2.49 -24.46 -14.30
N VAL A 160 -3.28 -25.22 -15.07
CA VAL A 160 -3.33 -25.07 -16.54
C VAL A 160 -3.84 -23.68 -16.93
N ILE A 161 -4.88 -23.18 -16.27
CA ILE A 161 -5.40 -21.83 -16.52
C ILE A 161 -4.34 -20.78 -16.17
N LEU A 162 -3.65 -20.91 -15.03
CA LEU A 162 -2.63 -19.95 -14.61
C LEU A 162 -1.43 -19.95 -15.57
N ARG A 163 -1.11 -21.09 -16.20
CA ARG A 163 -0.13 -21.15 -17.29
C ARG A 163 -0.59 -20.34 -18.51
N CYS A 164 -1.84 -20.47 -18.93
CA CYS A 164 -2.39 -19.65 -20.02
C CYS A 164 -2.45 -18.15 -19.67
N VAL A 165 -2.71 -17.81 -18.40
CA VAL A 165 -2.62 -16.43 -17.90
C VAL A 165 -1.17 -15.93 -18.00
N SER A 166 -0.20 -16.78 -17.65
CA SER A 166 1.22 -16.43 -17.68
C SER A 166 1.73 -16.07 -19.09
N GLU A 167 1.21 -16.73 -20.13
CA GLU A 167 1.51 -16.43 -21.55
C GLU A 167 0.98 -15.06 -22.00
N LYS A 168 0.06 -14.49 -21.24
CA LYS A 168 -0.57 -13.17 -21.47
C LYS A 168 -0.10 -12.11 -20.47
N GLY A 169 0.75 -12.47 -19.52
CA GLY A 169 1.30 -11.53 -18.54
C GLY A 169 2.35 -10.61 -19.18
N ASN A 170 2.24 -9.31 -18.94
CA ASN A 170 3.21 -8.33 -19.40
C ASN A 170 3.44 -7.27 -18.30
N PRO A 171 4.66 -7.15 -17.73
CA PRO A 171 4.94 -6.22 -16.64
C PRO A 171 4.84 -4.73 -17.04
N VAL A 172 4.96 -4.41 -18.34
CA VAL A 172 4.85 -3.02 -18.84
C VAL A 172 3.58 -2.78 -19.66
N GLY A 173 2.72 -3.80 -19.77
CA GLY A 173 1.48 -3.74 -20.54
C GLY A 173 0.33 -3.06 -19.80
N GLU A 174 -0.88 -3.35 -20.26
CA GLU A 174 -2.12 -2.86 -19.66
C GLU A 174 -2.32 -3.42 -18.23
N PRO A 175 -3.09 -2.74 -17.36
CA PRO A 175 -3.25 -3.13 -15.96
C PRO A 175 -3.60 -4.61 -15.72
N LEU A 176 -4.48 -5.22 -16.52
CA LEU A 176 -4.80 -6.66 -16.38
C LEU A 176 -3.64 -7.57 -16.77
N GLU A 177 -2.81 -7.18 -17.75
CA GLU A 177 -1.61 -7.92 -18.13
C GLU A 177 -0.54 -7.83 -17.02
N ARG A 178 -0.45 -6.68 -16.35
CA ARG A 178 0.43 -6.50 -15.18
C ARG A 178 -0.06 -7.32 -13.98
N ILE A 179 -1.37 -7.44 -13.77
CA ILE A 179 -1.94 -8.34 -12.74
C ILE A 179 -1.66 -9.81 -13.09
N ALA A 180 -1.88 -10.20 -14.35
CA ALA A 180 -1.58 -11.53 -14.83
C ALA A 180 -0.11 -11.90 -14.63
N PHE A 181 0.80 -10.98 -14.95
CA PHE A 181 2.23 -11.14 -14.68
C PHE A 181 2.51 -11.42 -13.19
N ASN A 182 1.92 -10.62 -12.28
CA ASN A 182 2.11 -10.80 -10.84
C ASN A 182 1.50 -12.11 -10.30
N LEU A 183 0.30 -12.49 -10.76
CA LEU A 183 -0.34 -13.76 -10.34
C LEU A 183 0.42 -15.01 -10.80
N SER A 184 1.15 -14.90 -11.91
CA SER A 184 1.89 -16.02 -12.50
C SER A 184 3.37 -16.07 -12.07
N LEU A 185 3.82 -15.24 -11.12
CA LEU A 185 5.21 -15.16 -10.69
C LEU A 185 5.80 -16.52 -10.25
N ASP A 186 5.04 -17.29 -9.47
CA ASP A 186 5.48 -18.58 -8.93
C ASP A 186 5.65 -19.67 -10.01
N ILE A 187 5.01 -19.52 -11.17
CA ILE A 187 5.12 -20.46 -12.30
C ILE A 187 6.35 -20.18 -13.16
N GLN A 188 6.79 -18.92 -13.25
CA GLN A 188 7.71 -18.48 -14.29
C GLN A 188 9.22 -18.56 -13.96
N ASN A 189 9.63 -18.92 -12.73
CA ASN A 189 11.01 -19.17 -12.23
C ASN A 189 12.16 -18.24 -12.70
N GLN A 190 12.95 -17.78 -11.71
CA GLN A 190 14.20 -16.98 -11.79
C GLN A 190 14.17 -15.59 -12.44
N ASN A 191 13.60 -15.40 -13.64
CA ASN A 191 13.66 -14.10 -14.33
C ASN A 191 12.80 -13.00 -13.67
N ASN A 192 11.74 -13.36 -12.93
CA ASN A 192 10.81 -12.38 -12.36
C ASN A 192 11.21 -11.86 -10.97
N TYR A 193 12.08 -12.58 -10.25
CA TYR A 193 12.69 -12.04 -9.03
C TYR A 193 13.69 -10.93 -9.33
N TYR A 194 14.20 -10.87 -10.58
CA TYR A 194 15.11 -9.81 -11.01
C TYR A 194 14.48 -8.42 -10.88
N LEU A 195 13.24 -8.22 -11.35
CA LEU A 195 12.56 -6.92 -11.24
C LEU A 195 12.41 -6.49 -9.79
N MET A 196 12.01 -7.41 -8.91
CA MET A 196 11.92 -7.16 -7.47
C MET A 196 13.29 -6.81 -6.88
N GLN A 197 14.33 -7.56 -7.23
CA GLN A 197 15.69 -7.38 -6.73
C GLN A 197 16.28 -6.03 -7.18
N GLU A 198 16.14 -5.68 -8.45
CA GLU A 198 16.60 -4.41 -8.99
C GLU A 198 15.82 -3.23 -8.38
N SER A 199 14.50 -3.36 -8.25
CA SER A 199 13.68 -2.32 -7.62
C SER A 199 14.07 -2.11 -6.15
N SER A 200 14.41 -3.19 -5.44
CA SER A 200 14.80 -3.14 -4.02
C SER A 200 16.09 -2.35 -3.77
N LYS A 201 16.97 -2.22 -4.77
CA LYS A 201 18.18 -1.38 -4.67
C LYS A 201 17.85 0.10 -4.44
N ASN A 202 16.67 0.54 -4.89
CA ASN A 202 16.20 1.92 -4.77
C ASN A 202 15.00 2.05 -3.81
N PHE A 203 14.84 1.12 -2.86
CA PHE A 203 13.65 1.02 -2.01
C PHE A 203 13.29 2.33 -1.31
N GLU A 204 14.26 3.02 -0.70
CA GLU A 204 13.99 4.25 0.06
C GLU A 204 13.44 5.37 -0.83
N VAL A 205 14.08 5.60 -1.98
CA VAL A 205 13.64 6.60 -2.97
C VAL A 205 12.28 6.22 -3.53
N ALA A 206 12.07 4.96 -3.87
CA ALA A 206 10.80 4.44 -4.37
C ALA A 206 9.69 4.60 -3.32
N PHE A 207 9.95 4.31 -2.05
CA PHE A 207 8.97 4.46 -0.96
C PHE A 207 8.57 5.92 -0.77
N ARG A 208 9.54 6.84 -0.72
CA ARG A 208 9.28 8.28 -0.59
C ARG A 208 8.46 8.80 -1.77
N THR A 209 8.86 8.43 -2.98
CA THR A 209 8.17 8.82 -4.23
C THR A 209 6.76 8.25 -4.28
N PHE A 210 6.58 6.97 -3.94
CA PHE A 210 5.29 6.31 -3.88
C PHE A 210 4.34 7.03 -2.91
N TYR A 211 4.81 7.31 -1.69
CA TYR A 211 4.01 8.00 -0.68
C TYR A 211 3.69 9.45 -1.06
N GLN A 212 4.58 10.13 -1.79
CA GLN A 212 4.39 11.52 -2.25
C GLN A 212 3.45 11.63 -3.47
N ILE A 213 3.52 10.70 -4.42
CA ILE A 213 2.71 10.75 -5.65
C ILE A 213 1.32 10.17 -5.38
N PHE A 214 1.25 9.00 -4.74
CA PHE A 214 -0.02 8.29 -4.59
C PHE A 214 -0.68 8.59 -3.24
N PRO A 215 -2.02 8.74 -3.21
CA PRO A 215 -2.71 9.19 -2.01
C PRO A 215 -2.98 8.08 -0.99
N TYR A 216 -2.78 6.79 -1.30
CA TYR A 216 -3.32 5.69 -0.48
C TYR A 216 -2.92 5.75 1.00
N GLY A 217 -1.61 5.81 1.28
CA GLY A 217 -1.11 5.89 2.65
C GLY A 217 -1.34 7.25 3.30
N ARG A 218 -1.18 8.35 2.54
CA ARG A 218 -1.41 9.72 3.04
C ARG A 218 -2.86 9.94 3.45
N PHE A 219 -3.80 9.52 2.61
CA PHE A 219 -5.23 9.57 2.89
C PHE A 219 -5.58 8.77 4.14
N ALA A 220 -5.08 7.53 4.25
CA ALA A 220 -5.35 6.67 5.40
C ALA A 220 -4.88 7.32 6.72
N HIS A 221 -3.61 7.78 6.72
CA HIS A 221 -2.99 8.40 7.87
C HIS A 221 -3.66 9.73 8.24
N PHE A 222 -4.01 10.56 7.24
CA PHE A 222 -4.78 11.78 7.45
C PHE A 222 -6.13 11.49 8.09
N ALA A 223 -6.89 10.56 7.53
CA ALA A 223 -8.23 10.22 8.01
C ALA A 223 -8.19 9.70 9.45
N ALA A 224 -7.19 8.89 9.81
CA ALA A 224 -7.00 8.38 11.17
C ALA A 224 -6.50 9.46 12.13
N ASN A 225 -5.45 10.20 11.77
CA ASN A 225 -4.89 11.26 12.62
C ASN A 225 -5.90 12.37 12.89
N SER A 226 -6.67 12.79 11.88
CA SER A 226 -7.74 13.77 12.06
C SER A 226 -8.86 13.26 12.97
N ALA A 227 -9.23 11.98 12.90
CA ALA A 227 -10.18 11.36 13.84
C ALA A 227 -9.64 11.39 15.27
N ILE A 228 -8.36 11.03 15.44
CA ILE A 228 -7.68 11.03 16.75
C ILE A 228 -7.66 12.45 17.33
N LEU A 229 -7.22 13.45 16.55
CA LEU A 229 -7.16 14.84 16.99
C LEU A 229 -8.53 15.40 17.39
N GLU A 230 -9.59 15.09 16.63
CA GLU A 230 -10.95 15.52 16.95
C GLU A 230 -11.49 14.88 18.25
N ALA A 231 -11.00 13.70 18.61
CA ALA A 231 -11.49 12.93 19.75
C ALA A 231 -10.70 13.16 21.05
N ILE A 232 -9.59 13.90 21.02
CA ILE A 232 -8.81 14.23 22.22
C ILE A 232 -9.64 15.16 23.12
N PRO A 233 -9.94 14.75 24.37
CA PRO A 233 -10.68 15.60 25.29
C PRO A 233 -9.76 16.67 25.91
N ASN A 234 -10.34 17.82 26.24
CA ASN A 234 -9.59 18.97 26.76
C ASN A 234 -8.85 18.65 28.08
N ASP A 235 -9.44 17.81 28.93
CA ASP A 235 -8.96 17.45 30.26
C ASP A 235 -7.97 16.27 30.30
N ALA A 236 -7.69 15.62 29.17
CA ALA A 236 -6.61 14.63 29.09
C ALA A 236 -5.24 15.29 29.26
N GLU A 237 -4.39 14.76 30.13
CA GLU A 237 -3.01 15.25 30.30
C GLU A 237 -2.00 14.32 29.62
N GLN A 238 -2.37 13.04 29.48
CA GLN A 238 -1.56 12.00 28.86
C GLN A 238 -2.33 11.42 27.68
N LEU A 239 -1.70 11.40 26.52
CA LEU A 239 -2.22 10.81 25.30
C LEU A 239 -1.44 9.53 25.05
N HIS A 240 -2.12 8.40 24.96
CA HIS A 240 -1.48 7.11 24.71
C HIS A 240 -2.03 6.49 23.43
N ILE A 241 -1.20 6.48 22.40
CA ILE A 241 -1.47 5.84 21.13
C ILE A 241 -0.89 4.44 21.15
N VAL A 242 -1.71 3.45 20.86
CA VAL A 242 -1.32 2.06 20.63
C VAL A 242 -1.47 1.79 19.15
N ASP A 243 -0.36 1.50 18.49
CA ASP A 243 -0.30 1.28 17.06
C ASP A 243 -0.06 -0.19 16.70
N PHE A 244 -0.88 -0.69 15.80
CA PHE A 244 -0.87 -2.09 15.36
C PHE A 244 0.42 -2.47 14.62
N ASP A 245 0.96 -1.58 13.78
CA ASP A 245 2.15 -1.84 12.97
C ASP A 245 2.86 -0.52 12.64
N LEU A 246 3.85 -0.16 13.45
CA LEU A 246 4.50 1.15 13.39
C LEU A 246 5.27 1.36 12.08
N GLY A 247 5.70 0.29 11.43
CA GLY A 247 6.49 0.34 10.21
C GLY A 247 7.69 1.29 10.31
N VAL A 248 7.77 2.26 9.38
CA VAL A 248 8.79 3.32 9.38
C VAL A 248 8.36 4.59 10.13
N GLY A 249 7.17 4.59 10.76
CA GLY A 249 6.67 5.69 11.58
C GLY A 249 6.12 6.90 10.80
N ILE A 250 5.93 6.80 9.48
CA ILE A 250 5.58 7.96 8.63
C ILE A 250 4.23 8.60 8.95
N GLN A 251 3.30 7.87 9.60
CA GLN A 251 2.00 8.40 10.02
C GLN A 251 2.14 9.52 11.08
N TRP A 252 3.10 9.39 12.01
CA TRP A 252 3.02 10.08 13.30
C TRP A 252 3.51 11.53 13.34
N PRO A 253 4.47 11.98 12.51
CA PRO A 253 4.96 13.35 12.59
C PRO A 253 3.92 14.45 12.42
N SER A 254 3.02 14.33 11.44
CA SER A 254 1.91 15.30 11.32
C SER A 254 1.04 15.40 12.59
N LEU A 255 0.85 14.28 13.29
CA LEU A 255 0.11 14.25 14.55
C LEU A 255 0.92 14.87 15.70
N ILE A 256 2.22 14.59 15.76
CA ILE A 256 3.15 15.17 16.74
C ILE A 256 3.17 16.70 16.61
N GLU A 257 3.29 17.21 15.38
CA GLU A 257 3.24 18.64 15.06
C GLU A 257 1.92 19.27 15.52
N ALA A 258 0.79 18.66 15.16
CA ALA A 258 -0.53 19.14 15.56
C ALA A 258 -0.70 19.16 17.09
N ILE A 259 -0.26 18.11 17.79
CA ILE A 259 -0.34 18.04 19.24
C ILE A 259 0.56 19.08 19.89
N ALA A 260 1.78 19.25 19.40
CA ALA A 260 2.71 20.26 19.93
C ALA A 260 2.16 21.68 19.75
N GLY A 261 1.54 21.98 18.60
CA GLY A 261 0.96 23.29 18.30
C GLY A 261 -0.28 23.63 19.13
N HIS A 262 -1.15 22.65 19.41
CA HIS A 262 -2.41 22.88 20.12
C HIS A 262 -2.36 22.57 21.62
N TRP A 263 -1.50 21.63 22.03
CA TRP A 263 -1.48 21.05 23.38
C TRP A 263 -0.07 20.73 23.88
N GLN A 264 0.87 21.68 23.74
CA GLN A 264 2.27 21.53 24.17
C GLN A 264 2.45 21.02 25.62
N HIS A 265 1.47 21.27 26.51
CA HIS A 265 1.49 20.82 27.90
C HIS A 265 1.14 19.33 28.10
N LYS A 266 0.60 18.65 27.08
CA LYS A 266 0.23 17.22 27.16
C LYS A 266 1.45 16.36 26.89
N THR A 267 1.48 15.18 27.51
CA THR A 267 2.49 14.15 27.23
C THR A 267 1.94 13.14 26.23
N LEU A 268 2.74 12.75 25.23
CA LEU A 268 2.36 11.75 24.23
C LEU A 268 3.20 10.47 24.40
N ARG A 269 2.52 9.33 24.50
CA ARG A 269 3.12 8.00 24.47
C ARG A 269 2.64 7.26 23.22
N LEU A 270 3.57 6.67 22.48
CA LEU A 270 3.30 5.83 21.33
C LEU A 270 3.85 4.43 21.59
N THR A 271 2.98 3.43 21.53
CA THR A 271 3.31 2.04 21.74
C THR A 271 3.10 1.26 20.45
N SER A 272 4.16 0.69 19.89
CA SER A 272 4.08 -0.25 18.78
C SER A 272 3.77 -1.66 19.31
N ILE A 273 2.79 -2.34 18.73
CA ILE A 273 2.55 -3.76 19.04
C ILE A 273 3.57 -4.62 18.29
N LYS A 274 4.24 -5.49 19.06
CA LYS A 274 5.14 -6.50 18.52
C LYS A 274 4.38 -7.79 18.22
N TRP A 275 4.39 -8.19 16.96
CA TRP A 275 3.79 -9.44 16.49
C TRP A 275 4.87 -10.49 16.22
N GLY A 276 4.99 -11.49 17.09
CA GLY A 276 5.86 -12.65 16.88
C GLY A 276 7.32 -12.32 16.52
N ASP A 277 7.88 -13.11 15.61
CA ASP A 277 9.28 -13.11 15.16
C ASP A 277 9.59 -11.98 14.14
N ASP A 278 9.07 -10.78 14.36
CA ASP A 278 9.46 -9.58 13.60
C ASP A 278 10.89 -9.16 14.02
N HIS A 279 11.88 -9.80 13.39
CA HIS A 279 13.28 -9.87 13.83
C HIS A 279 14.15 -8.64 13.51
N SER A 280 13.57 -7.45 13.45
CA SER A 280 14.36 -6.23 13.22
C SER A 280 14.31 -5.24 14.39
N PRO A 281 14.88 -5.57 15.57
CA PRO A 281 15.01 -4.61 16.68
C PRO A 281 15.64 -3.28 16.25
N TRP A 282 16.57 -3.32 15.30
CA TRP A 282 17.21 -2.15 14.69
C TRP A 282 16.23 -1.24 13.96
N ARG A 283 15.24 -1.80 13.26
CA ARG A 283 14.21 -1.02 12.55
C ARG A 283 13.36 -0.23 13.54
N PHE A 284 12.85 -0.88 14.58
CA PHE A 284 12.09 -0.20 15.62
C PHE A 284 12.93 0.89 16.31
N GLN A 285 14.18 0.57 16.68
CA GLN A 285 15.06 1.54 17.34
C GLN A 285 15.35 2.77 16.46
N HIS A 286 15.53 2.58 15.16
CA HIS A 286 15.73 3.66 14.21
C HIS A 286 14.49 4.55 14.11
N THR A 287 13.31 3.96 13.84
CA THR A 287 12.03 4.69 13.79
C THR A 287 11.76 5.45 15.09
N ARG A 288 11.97 4.81 16.24
CA ARG A 288 11.85 5.45 17.56
C ARG A 288 12.75 6.67 17.70
N ARG A 289 14.02 6.59 17.27
CA ARG A 289 14.94 7.74 17.33
C ARG A 289 14.42 8.90 16.48
N LEU A 290 14.05 8.62 15.23
CA LEU A 290 13.50 9.65 14.32
C LEU A 290 12.28 10.35 14.90
N LEU A 291 11.30 9.59 15.41
CA LEU A 291 10.10 10.18 15.99
C LEU A 291 10.39 10.97 17.27
N CYS A 292 11.29 10.47 18.13
CA CYS A 292 11.69 11.20 19.34
C CYS A 292 12.49 12.48 19.02
N ASP A 293 13.36 12.45 18.01
CA ASP A 293 14.13 13.61 17.57
C ASP A 293 13.19 14.67 16.97
N HIS A 294 12.22 14.24 16.16
CA HIS A 294 11.17 15.10 15.61
C HIS A 294 10.28 15.72 16.71
N ALA A 295 9.79 14.93 17.68
CA ALA A 295 9.01 15.49 18.78
C ALA A 295 9.82 16.48 19.65
N ARG A 296 11.12 16.23 19.83
CA ARG A 296 12.03 17.15 20.55
C ARG A 296 12.19 18.48 19.83
N SER A 297 12.19 18.53 18.50
CA SER A 297 12.25 19.81 17.77
C SER A 297 11.00 20.68 17.97
N PHE A 298 9.87 20.10 18.38
CA PHE A 298 8.65 20.82 18.73
C PHE A 298 8.42 20.98 20.24
N GLY A 299 9.37 20.54 21.07
CA GLY A 299 9.27 20.64 22.53
C GLY A 299 8.17 19.77 23.15
N LEU A 300 7.70 18.73 22.46
CA LEU A 300 6.67 17.82 22.95
C LEU A 300 7.30 16.75 23.86
N ASN A 301 6.72 16.51 25.04
CA ASN A 301 7.11 15.38 25.87
C ASN A 301 6.60 14.08 25.25
N PHE A 302 7.51 13.32 24.64
CA PHE A 302 7.16 12.18 23.80
C PHE A 302 7.97 10.93 24.13
N LYS A 303 7.28 9.79 24.28
CA LYS A 303 7.87 8.47 24.53
C LYS A 303 7.40 7.48 23.47
N VAL A 304 8.33 6.73 22.89
CA VAL A 304 8.03 5.59 22.00
C VAL A 304 8.54 4.30 22.63
N GLU A 305 7.72 3.26 22.62
CA GLU A 305 8.03 1.93 23.12
C GLU A 305 7.42 0.82 22.24
N GLU A 306 7.92 -0.39 22.42
CA GLU A 306 7.43 -1.60 21.75
C GLU A 306 7.07 -2.63 22.82
N MET A 307 5.92 -3.27 22.69
CA MET A 307 5.49 -4.31 23.63
C MET A 307 4.62 -5.37 22.95
N GLY A 308 4.57 -6.57 23.52
CA GLY A 308 3.62 -7.60 23.10
C GLY A 308 2.19 -7.22 23.49
N ILE A 309 1.21 -7.72 22.74
CA ILE A 309 -0.19 -7.39 23.01
C ILE A 309 -0.68 -7.86 24.39
N HIS A 310 -0.15 -8.99 24.90
CA HIS A 310 -0.45 -9.45 26.25
C HIS A 310 0.23 -8.59 27.33
N ASP A 311 1.42 -8.05 27.06
CA ASP A 311 2.11 -7.14 27.98
C ASP A 311 1.34 -5.83 28.12
N LEU A 312 0.79 -5.31 27.02
CA LEU A 312 -0.11 -4.15 27.04
C LEU A 312 -1.31 -4.38 27.96
N VAL A 313 -1.98 -5.54 27.83
CA VAL A 313 -3.13 -5.89 28.68
C VAL A 313 -2.71 -5.97 30.14
N ASN A 314 -1.56 -6.59 30.43
CA ASN A 314 -1.05 -6.72 31.81
C ASN A 314 -0.73 -5.35 32.42
N GLU A 315 -0.09 -4.47 31.67
CA GLU A 315 0.21 -3.09 32.10
C GLU A 315 -1.07 -2.34 32.43
N PHE A 316 -2.07 -2.40 31.55
CA PHE A 316 -3.35 -1.74 31.77
C PHE A 316 -4.09 -2.26 33.01
N MET A 317 -4.11 -3.58 33.18
CA MET A 317 -4.73 -4.22 34.35
C MET A 317 -4.00 -3.86 35.65
N ALA A 318 -2.68 -3.70 35.61
CA ALA A 318 -1.88 -3.25 36.75
C ALA A 318 -2.18 -1.79 37.11
N MET A 319 -2.26 -0.90 36.12
CA MET A 319 -2.63 0.51 36.33
C MET A 319 -4.01 0.64 36.97
N LYS A 320 -4.99 -0.15 36.51
CA LYS A 320 -6.34 -0.18 37.09
C LYS A 320 -6.33 -0.61 38.57
N LYS A 321 -5.57 -1.65 38.93
CA LYS A 321 -5.48 -2.15 40.31
C LYS A 321 -4.85 -1.14 41.27
N GLN A 322 -3.95 -0.29 40.78
CA GLN A 322 -3.28 0.72 41.60
C GLN A 322 -4.17 1.93 41.90
N GLY A 323 -5.39 2.00 41.33
CA GLY A 323 -6.31 3.11 41.56
C GLY A 323 -5.78 4.46 41.07
N VAL A 324 -4.78 4.45 40.18
CA VAL A 324 -4.26 5.66 39.57
C VAL A 324 -5.34 6.16 38.62
N GLY A 325 -6.02 7.23 39.02
CA GLY A 325 -6.93 7.97 38.13
C GLY A 325 -6.10 8.65 37.05
N THR A 326 -5.69 7.89 36.03
CA THR A 326 -4.92 8.45 34.93
C THR A 326 -5.85 9.37 34.14
N LYS A 327 -5.47 10.64 33.99
CA LYS A 327 -6.02 11.53 32.94
C LYS A 327 -5.46 11.14 31.57
N GLU A 328 -5.36 9.83 31.36
CA GLU A 328 -4.86 9.22 30.15
C GLU A 328 -6.02 8.93 29.22
N TRP A 329 -5.84 9.30 27.97
CA TRP A 329 -6.77 9.05 26.90
C TRP A 329 -6.10 8.15 25.86
N LEU A 330 -6.83 7.14 25.39
CA LEU A 330 -6.29 6.06 24.56
C LEU A 330 -6.70 6.20 23.10
N ALA A 331 -5.78 5.98 22.17
CA ALA A 331 -6.09 5.81 20.75
C ALA A 331 -5.50 4.50 20.25
N PHE A 332 -6.36 3.61 19.74
CA PHE A 332 -5.93 2.40 19.05
C PHE A 332 -5.95 2.64 17.55
N ASN A 333 -4.79 2.55 16.90
CA ASN A 333 -4.63 2.75 15.45
C ASN A 333 -4.29 1.43 14.77
N CYS A 334 -5.08 1.04 13.78
CA CYS A 334 -4.88 -0.19 13.03
C CYS A 334 -4.92 0.12 11.53
N MET A 335 -3.74 0.23 10.90
CA MET A 335 -3.61 0.35 9.45
C MET A 335 -3.24 -1.03 8.87
N VAL A 336 -3.96 -1.48 7.84
CA VAL A 336 -3.73 -2.78 7.20
C VAL A 336 -4.06 -2.74 5.71
N GLY A 337 -3.39 -3.57 4.92
CA GLY A 337 -3.70 -3.68 3.49
C GLY A 337 -3.25 -2.49 2.64
N LEU A 338 -2.60 -1.48 3.22
CA LEU A 338 -2.17 -0.31 2.45
C LEU A 338 -0.93 -0.68 1.63
N PRO A 339 -0.84 -0.31 0.33
CA PRO A 339 0.25 -0.73 -0.55
C PRO A 339 1.67 -0.48 -0.01
N HIS A 340 1.87 0.66 0.66
CA HIS A 340 3.17 1.05 1.20
C HIS A 340 3.63 0.23 2.44
N MET A 341 2.75 -0.56 3.05
CA MET A 341 3.06 -1.31 4.29
C MET A 341 3.78 -2.63 4.03
N GLY A 342 3.87 -3.08 2.76
CA GLY A 342 4.52 -4.35 2.40
C GLY A 342 3.67 -5.56 2.76
N LYS A 343 4.24 -6.56 3.47
CA LYS A 343 3.54 -7.82 3.77
C LYS A 343 2.39 -7.59 4.75
N ASN A 344 1.19 -7.95 4.32
CA ASN A 344 -0.01 -7.87 5.15
C ASN A 344 0.05 -8.81 6.37
N LYS A 345 -0.27 -8.27 7.55
CA LYS A 345 -0.55 -9.07 8.74
C LYS A 345 -1.88 -9.82 8.58
N SER A 346 -2.01 -10.98 9.22
CA SER A 346 -3.20 -11.83 9.07
C SER A 346 -4.44 -11.19 9.71
N ARG A 347 -5.63 -11.53 9.20
CA ARG A 347 -6.89 -10.98 9.73
C ARG A 347 -7.14 -11.39 11.18
N LYS A 348 -6.58 -12.54 11.60
CA LYS A 348 -6.63 -13.04 12.98
C LYS A 348 -5.98 -12.04 13.96
N LEU A 349 -4.79 -11.53 13.63
CA LEU A 349 -4.07 -10.55 14.49
C LEU A 349 -4.82 -9.21 14.54
N VAL A 350 -5.37 -8.77 13.42
CA VAL A 350 -6.19 -7.55 13.35
C VAL A 350 -7.40 -7.66 14.27
N ASN A 351 -8.13 -8.77 14.19
CA ASN A 351 -9.30 -9.01 15.04
C ASN A 351 -8.93 -9.15 16.53
N GLU A 352 -7.79 -9.76 16.85
CA GLU A 352 -7.27 -9.83 18.21
C GLU A 352 -6.98 -8.42 18.76
N PHE A 353 -6.26 -7.59 17.99
CA PHE A 353 -5.97 -6.21 18.35
C PHE A 353 -7.22 -5.38 18.59
N LEU A 354 -8.16 -5.38 17.64
CA LEU A 354 -9.41 -4.63 17.75
C LEU A 354 -10.30 -5.14 18.89
N GLY A 355 -10.29 -6.46 19.14
CA GLY A 355 -10.98 -7.09 20.27
C GLY A 355 -10.43 -6.61 21.61
N ILE A 356 -9.10 -6.56 21.75
CA ILE A 356 -8.43 -6.04 22.95
C ILE A 356 -8.68 -4.53 23.10
N ALA A 357 -8.54 -3.75 22.03
CA ALA A 357 -8.85 -2.32 22.05
C ALA A 357 -10.27 -2.06 22.58
N LYS A 358 -11.27 -2.78 22.06
CA LYS A 358 -12.66 -2.70 22.53
C LYS A 358 -12.79 -3.10 24.00
N GLN A 359 -12.15 -4.18 24.44
CA GLN A 359 -12.19 -4.59 25.86
C GLN A 359 -11.58 -3.54 26.78
N LEU A 360 -10.44 -2.94 26.41
CA LEU A 360 -9.76 -1.95 27.24
C LEU A 360 -10.57 -0.64 27.33
N LEU A 361 -11.18 -0.19 26.23
CA LEU A 361 -12.03 1.00 26.23
C LEU A 361 -13.35 0.80 26.99
N THR A 362 -13.91 -0.41 27.00
CA THR A 362 -15.18 -0.71 27.70
C THR A 362 -15.00 -1.05 29.17
N SER A 363 -13.87 -1.65 29.55
CA SER A 363 -13.56 -2.02 30.95
C SER A 363 -13.29 -0.82 31.87
N CYS A 364 -13.26 0.40 31.32
CA CYS A 364 -13.11 1.66 32.03
C CYS A 364 -14.42 2.28 32.55
N GLY A 365 -15.58 1.68 32.27
CA GLY A 365 -16.87 2.17 32.74
C GLY A 365 -17.21 1.76 34.17
N ASP A 366 -16.64 2.44 35.17
CA ASP A 366 -17.21 2.45 36.53
C ASP A 366 -18.09 3.70 36.73
N ASN A 367 -19.16 3.53 37.50
CA ASN A 367 -20.40 4.33 37.62
C ASN A 367 -20.32 5.85 37.93
N THR A 368 -19.20 6.53 37.71
CA THR A 368 -19.10 7.98 37.93
C THR A 368 -18.31 8.68 36.84
N ARG A 369 -19.03 9.44 36.01
CA ARG A 369 -18.61 10.39 34.95
C ARG A 369 -18.24 9.79 33.58
N THR A 370 -19.25 9.89 32.70
CA THR A 370 -19.21 10.04 31.24
C THR A 370 -18.02 10.88 30.75
N THR A 371 -16.89 10.24 30.51
CA THR A 371 -15.76 10.87 29.82
C THR A 371 -15.33 9.89 28.74
N GLU A 372 -15.43 10.33 27.48
CA GLU A 372 -14.93 9.60 26.32
C GLU A 372 -13.44 9.30 26.56
N ARG A 373 -13.09 8.03 26.77
CA ARG A 373 -11.75 7.61 27.24
C ARG A 373 -10.86 7.10 26.13
N GLY A 374 -11.38 6.94 24.93
CA GLY A 374 -10.54 6.66 23.79
C GLY A 374 -11.26 6.51 22.46
N ILE A 375 -10.45 6.25 21.44
CA ILE A 375 -10.86 6.04 20.07
C ILE A 375 -10.20 4.79 19.49
N ILE A 376 -10.88 4.13 18.56
CA ILE A 376 -10.33 3.12 17.67
C ILE A 376 -10.41 3.66 16.25
N THR A 377 -9.32 3.57 15.51
CA THR A 377 -9.24 3.87 14.08
C THR A 377 -8.76 2.63 13.33
N LEU A 378 -9.45 2.31 12.23
CA LEU A 378 -9.14 1.16 11.37
C LEU A 378 -9.05 1.66 9.92
N GLY A 379 -7.87 1.62 9.33
CA GLY A 379 -7.64 1.87 7.92
C GLY A 379 -7.41 0.56 7.17
N GLU A 380 -8.23 0.29 6.16
CA GLU A 380 -8.16 -0.89 5.32
C GLU A 380 -7.88 -0.48 3.87
N GLY A 381 -6.79 -1.00 3.31
CA GLY A 381 -6.42 -0.84 1.90
C GLY A 381 -6.74 -2.04 1.02
N ASP A 382 -7.39 -3.08 1.55
CA ASP A 382 -7.78 -4.26 0.77
C ASP A 382 -9.11 -4.07 0.04
N ALA A 383 -9.37 -4.91 -0.97
CA ALA A 383 -10.68 -4.99 -1.63
C ALA A 383 -11.80 -5.13 -0.58
N CYS A 384 -12.58 -4.07 -0.42
CA CYS A 384 -13.65 -4.01 0.56
C CYS A 384 -14.88 -4.73 0.00
N GLU A 385 -14.92 -6.07 0.08
CA GLU A 385 -16.19 -6.76 -0.08
C GLU A 385 -17.06 -6.43 1.13
N LYS A 386 -18.07 -5.59 0.90
CA LYS A 386 -19.27 -5.58 1.72
C LYS A 386 -19.89 -6.97 1.62
N LEU A 387 -19.46 -7.89 2.49
CA LEU A 387 -20.20 -9.10 2.86
C LEU A 387 -21.45 -8.67 3.63
N LYS A 388 -22.25 -7.79 3.02
CA LYS A 388 -23.60 -7.50 3.47
C LYS A 388 -24.37 -8.77 3.16
N ASP A 389 -24.87 -9.36 4.23
CA ASP A 389 -25.65 -10.61 4.30
C ASP A 389 -24.72 -11.81 4.51
N GLY A 390 -24.66 -12.30 5.76
CA GLY A 390 -23.73 -13.31 6.31
C GLY A 390 -23.73 -14.71 5.68
N THR A 391 -24.07 -14.83 4.41
CA THR A 391 -23.61 -15.87 3.49
C THR A 391 -22.24 -15.47 2.96
N GLY A 392 -21.18 -16.18 3.35
CA GLY A 392 -19.83 -15.94 2.82
C GLY A 392 -19.85 -15.90 1.29
N SER A 393 -19.25 -14.86 0.71
CA SER A 393 -19.09 -14.78 -0.75
C SER A 393 -18.26 -15.97 -1.23
N SER A 394 -18.60 -16.50 -2.40
CA SER A 394 -17.80 -17.52 -3.05
C SER A 394 -16.37 -17.02 -3.25
N PHE A 395 -15.38 -17.92 -3.25
CA PHE A 395 -14.01 -17.48 -3.52
C PHE A 395 -13.89 -16.84 -4.90
N GLY A 396 -14.65 -17.29 -5.91
CA GLY A 396 -14.70 -16.64 -7.22
C GLY A 396 -15.16 -15.18 -7.17
N ALA A 397 -16.14 -14.84 -6.31
CA ALA A 397 -16.58 -13.46 -6.12
C ALA A 397 -15.48 -12.62 -5.46
N TYR A 398 -14.89 -13.15 -4.37
CA TYR A 398 -13.78 -12.51 -3.68
C TYR A 398 -12.57 -12.28 -4.58
N PHE A 399 -12.20 -13.28 -5.38
CA PHE A 399 -11.12 -13.20 -6.36
C PHE A 399 -11.39 -12.10 -7.38
N ASN A 400 -12.62 -12.01 -7.89
CA ASN A 400 -13.01 -10.95 -8.82
C ASN A 400 -12.95 -9.56 -8.16
N ALA A 401 -13.36 -9.41 -6.91
CA ALA A 401 -13.22 -8.14 -6.19
C ALA A 401 -11.75 -7.75 -6.01
N GLN A 402 -10.85 -8.71 -5.74
CA GLN A 402 -9.42 -8.47 -5.70
C GLN A 402 -8.87 -8.01 -7.06
N LEU A 403 -9.25 -8.67 -8.16
CA LEU A 403 -8.86 -8.23 -9.51
C LEU A 403 -9.25 -6.78 -9.78
N MET A 404 -10.51 -6.43 -9.52
CA MET A 404 -11.01 -5.07 -9.74
C MET A 404 -10.27 -4.03 -8.87
N HIS A 405 -9.99 -4.39 -7.61
CA HIS A 405 -9.28 -3.52 -6.69
C HIS A 405 -7.84 -3.25 -7.12
N TYR A 406 -7.06 -4.30 -7.44
CA TYR A 406 -5.67 -4.11 -7.90
C TYR A 406 -5.60 -3.49 -9.29
N GLN A 407 -6.59 -3.74 -10.14
CA GLN A 407 -6.70 -3.04 -11.43
C GLN A 407 -6.89 -1.54 -11.20
N ALA A 408 -7.79 -1.15 -10.29
CA ALA A 408 -8.00 0.25 -9.94
C ALA A 408 -6.74 0.90 -9.33
N ILE A 409 -5.97 0.18 -8.49
CA ILE A 409 -4.68 0.66 -7.99
C ILE A 409 -3.72 0.91 -9.14
N MET A 410 -3.49 -0.07 -10.02
CA MET A 410 -2.55 0.06 -11.14
C MET A 410 -2.96 1.13 -12.15
N GLU A 411 -4.26 1.25 -12.47
CA GLU A 411 -4.81 2.31 -13.30
C GLU A 411 -4.58 3.69 -12.68
N SER A 412 -4.82 3.82 -11.37
CA SER A 412 -4.60 5.09 -10.67
C SER A 412 -3.11 5.45 -10.59
N MET A 413 -2.22 4.46 -10.45
CA MET A 413 -0.78 4.71 -10.51
C MET A 413 -0.34 5.20 -11.89
N GLU A 414 -0.85 4.55 -12.94
CA GLU A 414 -0.56 4.89 -14.32
C GLU A 414 -1.11 6.27 -14.73
N SER A 415 -2.32 6.62 -14.28
CA SER A 415 -2.92 7.93 -14.55
C SER A 415 -2.17 9.07 -13.86
N ASN A 416 -1.49 8.80 -12.74
CA ASN A 416 -0.79 9.80 -11.94
C ASN A 416 0.71 9.91 -12.29
N MET A 417 1.17 9.21 -13.33
CA MET A 417 2.57 9.22 -13.77
C MET A 417 2.72 9.55 -15.25
N ALA A 418 3.75 10.30 -15.60
CA ALA A 418 4.07 10.59 -17.00
C ALA A 418 4.52 9.32 -17.74
N LYS A 419 4.12 9.17 -19.01
CA LYS A 419 4.39 7.96 -19.82
C LYS A 419 5.88 7.58 -19.93
N HIS A 420 6.77 8.58 -19.93
CA HIS A 420 8.22 8.34 -19.99
C HIS A 420 8.81 7.77 -18.67
N LEU A 421 8.05 7.80 -17.57
CA LEU A 421 8.44 7.28 -16.26
C LEU A 421 7.97 5.83 -16.02
N VAL A 422 7.71 5.07 -17.09
CA VAL A 422 7.21 3.70 -17.01
C VAL A 422 8.09 2.78 -16.14
N GLN A 423 9.41 2.96 -16.17
CA GLN A 423 10.34 2.16 -15.35
C GLN A 423 10.24 2.49 -13.86
N ALA A 424 10.04 3.77 -13.52
CA ALA A 424 9.82 4.17 -12.12
C ALA A 424 8.46 3.65 -11.61
N ARG A 425 7.41 3.71 -12.44
CA ARG A 425 6.11 3.09 -12.13
C ARG A 425 6.26 1.61 -11.89
N LEU A 426 6.91 0.89 -12.82
CA LEU A 426 7.15 -0.55 -12.72
C LEU A 426 7.88 -0.90 -11.43
N GLY A 427 8.95 -0.17 -11.09
CA GLY A 427 9.69 -0.42 -9.86
C GLY A 427 8.83 -0.22 -8.60
N MET A 428 7.98 0.80 -8.58
CA MET A 428 7.03 1.02 -7.48
C MET A 428 5.92 -0.04 -7.42
N GLU A 429 5.35 -0.43 -8.57
CA GLU A 429 4.36 -1.51 -8.65
C GLU A 429 4.96 -2.82 -8.15
N CYS A 430 6.19 -3.15 -8.57
CA CYS A 430 6.93 -4.32 -8.09
C CYS A 430 7.14 -4.29 -6.58
N LEU A 431 7.47 -3.15 -5.98
CA LEU A 431 7.76 -3.08 -4.54
C LEU A 431 6.51 -3.06 -3.65
N PHE A 432 5.45 -2.38 -4.07
CA PHE A 432 4.34 -2.01 -3.18
C PHE A 432 2.99 -2.64 -3.56
N VAL A 433 2.81 -3.05 -4.82
CA VAL A 433 1.54 -3.60 -5.31
C VAL A 433 1.65 -5.09 -5.60
N GLY A 434 2.65 -5.49 -6.40
CA GLY A 434 2.90 -6.86 -6.82
C GLY A 434 2.93 -7.90 -5.69
N PRO A 435 3.61 -7.66 -4.55
CA PRO A 435 3.64 -8.59 -3.42
C PRO A 435 2.27 -8.92 -2.83
N ASN A 436 1.28 -8.05 -3.07
CA ASN A 436 -0.08 -8.22 -2.59
C ASN A 436 -0.99 -8.92 -3.60
N ILE A 437 -0.48 -9.23 -4.80
CA ILE A 437 -1.19 -9.93 -5.89
C ILE A 437 -0.72 -11.39 -5.92
N CYS A 438 -1.37 -12.24 -5.13
CA CYS A 438 -1.06 -13.67 -5.06
C CYS A 438 -2.34 -14.48 -4.84
N ALA A 439 -2.67 -15.37 -5.79
CA ALA A 439 -3.90 -16.16 -5.72
C ALA A 439 -3.98 -17.03 -4.46
N GLN A 440 -2.86 -17.65 -4.06
CA GLN A 440 -2.81 -18.48 -2.87
C GLN A 440 -2.99 -17.65 -1.59
N ALA A 441 -2.37 -16.47 -1.51
CA ALA A 441 -2.54 -15.56 -0.38
C ALA A 441 -3.98 -15.04 -0.28
N TRP A 442 -4.61 -14.69 -1.42
CA TRP A 442 -6.01 -14.32 -1.48
C TRP A 442 -6.93 -15.44 -1.04
N PHE A 443 -6.69 -16.69 -1.47
CA PHE A 443 -7.48 -17.85 -1.06
C PHE A 443 -7.38 -18.10 0.45
N GLN A 444 -6.17 -18.01 1.01
CA GLN A 444 -5.97 -18.17 2.45
C GLN A 444 -6.65 -17.05 3.24
N LYS A 445 -6.55 -15.80 2.78
CA LYS A 445 -7.22 -14.65 3.38
C LYS A 445 -8.74 -14.79 3.35
N TRP A 446 -9.30 -15.24 2.23
CA TRP A 446 -10.74 -15.55 2.11
C TRP A 446 -11.19 -16.61 3.11
N LYS A 447 -10.43 -17.71 3.26
CA LYS A 447 -10.71 -18.72 4.28
C LYS A 447 -10.70 -18.12 5.69
N GLU A 448 -9.68 -17.33 6.02
CA GLU A 448 -9.59 -16.68 7.33
C GLU A 448 -10.77 -15.75 7.61
N MET A 449 -11.22 -14.99 6.61
CA MET A 449 -12.39 -14.11 6.73
C MET A 449 -13.70 -14.89 6.89
N ASN A 450 -13.82 -16.08 6.31
CA ASN A 450 -14.98 -16.94 6.51
C ASN A 450 -14.96 -17.67 7.86
N GLU A 451 -13.77 -17.93 8.41
CA GLU A 451 -13.59 -18.55 9.73
C GLU A 451 -13.72 -17.54 10.89
N THR A 452 -13.43 -16.26 10.64
CA THR A 452 -13.37 -15.23 11.67
C THR A 452 -14.45 -14.18 11.48
N CYS A 453 -15.11 -13.78 12.57
CA CYS A 453 -16.05 -12.67 12.52
C CYS A 453 -15.28 -11.35 12.30
N TYR A 454 -15.80 -10.52 11.39
CA TYR A 454 -15.35 -9.13 11.27
C TYR A 454 -15.51 -8.40 12.60
N PHE A 455 -14.62 -7.42 12.85
CA PHE A 455 -14.76 -6.54 14.00
C PHE A 455 -16.13 -5.88 14.00
N GLN A 456 -16.89 -6.12 15.06
CA GLN A 456 -18.17 -5.47 15.31
C GLN A 456 -18.01 -4.53 16.50
N ALA A 457 -18.12 -3.22 16.25
CA ALA A 457 -18.15 -2.20 17.28
C ALA A 457 -19.21 -2.53 18.36
N GLY A 458 -20.36 -3.11 17.95
CA GLY A 458 -21.46 -3.46 18.84
C GLY A 458 -22.14 -2.21 19.40
N THR A 459 -22.90 -2.36 20.49
CA THR A 459 -23.57 -1.22 21.17
C THR A 459 -22.66 -0.43 22.10
N THR A 460 -21.45 -0.92 22.33
CA THR A 460 -20.51 -0.37 23.34
C THR A 460 -19.57 0.68 22.78
N LEU A 461 -19.51 0.83 21.46
CA LEU A 461 -18.70 1.83 20.78
C LEU A 461 -19.59 2.58 19.79
N GLU A 462 -19.58 3.90 19.86
CA GLU A 462 -20.27 4.80 18.93
C GLU A 462 -19.37 5.09 17.73
N GLY A 463 -19.91 5.01 16.51
CA GLY A 463 -19.20 5.45 15.32
C GLY A 463 -18.94 6.96 15.37
N LEU A 464 -17.67 7.38 15.25
CA LEU A 464 -17.32 8.80 15.21
C LEU A 464 -17.67 9.35 13.83
N LYS A 465 -18.72 10.17 13.76
CA LYS A 465 -19.20 10.77 12.52
C LYS A 465 -18.11 11.65 11.88
N VAL A 466 -17.86 11.42 10.59
CA VAL A 466 -16.90 12.21 9.81
C VAL A 466 -17.39 13.65 9.67
N SER A 467 -16.54 14.61 10.08
CA SER A 467 -16.85 16.03 9.98
C SER A 467 -16.74 16.52 8.53
N ARG A 468 -17.50 17.58 8.19
CA ARG A 468 -17.41 18.20 6.85
C ARG A 468 -16.01 18.73 6.57
N GLY A 469 -15.31 19.24 7.59
CA GLY A 469 -13.94 19.73 7.45
C GLY A 469 -12.99 18.64 6.97
N ARG A 470 -13.03 17.47 7.61
CA ARG A 470 -12.21 16.31 7.24
C ARG A 470 -12.46 15.83 5.81
N VAL A 471 -13.72 15.82 5.38
CA VAL A 471 -14.05 15.48 3.97
C VAL A 471 -13.44 16.49 3.00
N MET A 472 -13.58 17.79 3.28
CA MET A 472 -13.06 18.83 2.38
C MET A 472 -11.53 18.80 2.29
N GLU A 473 -10.85 18.61 3.41
CA GLU A 473 -9.38 18.51 3.45
C GLU A 473 -8.88 17.24 2.75
N ALA A 474 -9.56 16.11 2.93
CA ALA A 474 -9.25 14.89 2.19
C ALA A 474 -9.45 15.05 0.67
N LYS A 475 -10.53 15.73 0.24
CA LYS A 475 -10.77 16.04 -1.19
C LYS A 475 -9.66 16.90 -1.79
N GLU A 476 -9.18 17.88 -1.04
CA GLU A 476 -8.07 18.73 -1.45
C GLU A 476 -6.76 17.94 -1.55
N MET A 477 -6.47 17.10 -0.54
CA MET A 477 -5.28 16.25 -0.50
C MET A 477 -5.14 15.34 -1.72
N VAL A 478 -6.25 14.80 -2.23
CA VAL A 478 -6.25 13.91 -3.39
C VAL A 478 -6.48 14.63 -4.72
N LYS A 479 -6.65 15.95 -4.67
CA LYS A 479 -6.97 16.81 -5.82
C LYS A 479 -8.16 16.25 -6.60
N GLU A 480 -9.26 15.98 -5.90
CA GLU A 480 -10.47 15.33 -6.45
C GLU A 480 -10.99 16.01 -7.74
N ARG A 481 -10.77 17.31 -7.90
CA ARG A 481 -11.21 18.05 -9.10
C ARG A 481 -10.31 17.87 -10.33
N GLU A 482 -9.08 17.43 -10.12
CA GLU A 482 -8.05 17.26 -11.15
C GLU A 482 -7.85 15.80 -11.54
N ASN A 483 -8.23 14.86 -10.66
CA ASN A 483 -7.99 13.43 -10.79
C ASN A 483 -9.29 12.63 -10.78
N SER A 484 -9.22 11.31 -11.06
CA SER A 484 -10.37 10.40 -10.97
C SER A 484 -10.57 9.80 -9.56
N TYR A 485 -9.90 10.36 -8.55
CA TYR A 485 -10.13 10.00 -7.15
C TYR A 485 -11.40 10.65 -6.64
N GLU A 486 -12.18 9.93 -5.85
CA GLU A 486 -13.37 10.44 -5.17
C GLU A 486 -13.26 10.19 -3.67
N VAL A 487 -13.61 11.19 -2.87
CA VAL A 487 -13.70 11.08 -1.42
C VAL A 487 -15.15 11.12 -0.98
N SER A 488 -15.57 10.06 -0.29
CA SER A 488 -16.94 9.85 0.13
C SER A 488 -17.03 9.51 1.63
N ILE A 489 -18.22 9.72 2.22
CA ILE A 489 -18.52 9.28 3.59
C ILE A 489 -19.21 7.92 3.49
N GLY A 490 -18.68 6.93 4.19
CA GLY A 490 -19.23 5.59 4.31
C GLY A 490 -19.76 5.27 5.71
N GLY A 491 -20.06 3.99 5.93
CA GLY A 491 -20.62 3.46 7.18
C GLY A 491 -22.09 3.80 7.42
N ASP A 492 -22.79 2.89 8.08
CA ASP A 492 -24.21 3.11 8.43
C ASP A 492 -24.40 4.28 9.40
N SER A 493 -23.36 4.66 10.14
CA SER A 493 -23.35 5.81 11.05
C SER A 493 -22.60 7.04 10.51
N GLY A 494 -22.14 7.02 9.26
CA GLY A 494 -21.31 8.09 8.69
C GLY A 494 -19.93 8.20 9.32
N ASN A 495 -19.41 7.07 9.83
CA ASN A 495 -18.18 6.98 10.61
C ASN A 495 -16.97 6.50 9.79
N GLU A 496 -17.12 6.44 8.46
CA GLU A 496 -16.08 6.00 7.54
C GLU A 496 -15.77 7.10 6.53
N LEU A 497 -14.49 7.26 6.21
CA LEU A 497 -14.00 8.07 5.11
C LEU A 497 -13.37 7.15 4.06
N THR A 498 -13.83 7.24 2.82
CA THR A 498 -13.44 6.35 1.73
C THR A 498 -12.75 7.12 0.61
N LEU A 499 -11.70 6.51 0.06
CA LEU A 499 -11.01 6.93 -1.15
C LEU A 499 -11.32 5.92 -2.24
N ASP A 500 -12.01 6.40 -3.27
CA ASP A 500 -12.43 5.60 -4.40
C ASP A 500 -11.68 6.04 -5.67
N TRP A 501 -11.45 5.12 -6.59
CA TRP A 501 -10.98 5.39 -7.94
C TRP A 501 -11.99 4.85 -8.93
N ARG A 502 -12.65 5.75 -9.68
CA ARG A 502 -13.70 5.39 -10.66
C ARG A 502 -14.77 4.45 -10.07
N GLY A 503 -15.17 4.68 -8.82
CA GLY A 503 -16.19 3.89 -8.11
C GLY A 503 -15.68 2.61 -7.45
N ILE A 504 -14.39 2.29 -7.52
CA ILE A 504 -13.75 1.19 -6.78
C ILE A 504 -13.05 1.74 -5.55
N THR A 505 -13.43 1.27 -4.36
CA THR A 505 -12.78 1.69 -3.12
C THR A 505 -11.35 1.15 -3.03
N LEU A 506 -10.41 2.08 -2.86
CA LEU A 506 -8.99 1.80 -2.68
C LEU A 506 -8.60 1.78 -1.21
N VAL A 507 -9.14 2.72 -0.43
CA VAL A 507 -8.85 2.85 1.00
C VAL A 507 -10.13 3.24 1.73
N LYS A 508 -10.35 2.63 2.89
CA LYS A 508 -11.44 2.95 3.81
C LYS A 508 -10.88 3.14 5.20
N VAL A 509 -11.22 4.24 5.87
CA VAL A 509 -10.86 4.49 7.26
C VAL A 509 -12.11 4.68 8.11
N SER A 510 -12.29 3.81 9.10
CA SER A 510 -13.42 3.82 10.02
C SER A 510 -12.96 4.21 11.42
N SER A 511 -13.78 4.97 12.15
CA SER A 511 -13.46 5.41 13.52
C SER A 511 -14.61 5.19 14.50
N TRP A 512 -14.30 4.79 15.73
CA TRP A 512 -15.25 4.57 16.82
C TRP A 512 -14.72 5.10 18.15
N ARG A 513 -15.60 5.58 19.02
CA ARG A 513 -15.31 6.05 20.37
C ARG A 513 -16.20 5.36 21.40
N ASN A 514 -15.83 5.40 22.68
CA ASN A 514 -16.57 4.75 23.78
C ASN A 514 -17.51 5.67 24.54
#